data_AF-A0A0M3IY43-F1
#
_entry.id   AF-A0A0M3IY43-F1
#
_cell.length_a   1.000
_cell.length_b   1.000
_cell.length_c   1.000
_cell.angle_alpha   90.00
_cell.angle_beta   90.00
_cell.angle_gamma   90.00
#
_symmetry.space_group_name_H-M   'P 1'
#
loop_
_entity.id
_entity.type
_entity.pdbx_description
1 polymer ?
#
loop_
_entity_poly.entity_id
_entity_poly.type
_entity_poly.pdbx_seq_one_letter_code
_entity_poly.pdbx_strand_id
1 'polypeptide(L)'
;LSTWKDRRMKWDSNDWKTDTLNVKSYGRLWVPDINSDKHQTSAQSGEYVQYQNILAKNNGNLTARLEYKIQAHCQIDYTNFPDDRKYCCFTLKSLIYPHYIKYFLSRGERAAQVLEICLAVQRKSMTLRIELTIPMVVSSLLVVIAPFFGTLKDQINVKLFAILIQLLSFTNLASKTPQVGFGSTIPNIYLFYVFTLATTVISLLITLIISAMSRIHRKLPPAHRYTLLASVLNTNLCCGNEVGTVIATDGTSTKDNQNDWLQIHIAINNLISFIIMVAYCFGIVIILCQ
;
A
#
# COMPACT_ATOMS: atom_id res chain seq x y z
N LEU A 1 -1.35 -8.55 -36.20
CA LEU A 1 -0.99 -9.26 -37.45
C LEU A 1 0.42 -8.86 -37.83
N SER A 2 1.29 -9.82 -38.12
CA SER A 2 2.64 -9.58 -38.66
C SER A 2 2.62 -9.81 -40.17
N THR A 3 3.39 -9.04 -40.93
CA THR A 3 3.44 -9.14 -42.38
C THR A 3 4.87 -8.96 -42.85
N TRP A 4 5.33 -9.85 -43.73
CA TRP A 4 6.64 -9.77 -44.37
C TRP A 4 6.54 -10.24 -45.82
N LYS A 5 7.60 -10.00 -46.59
CA LYS A 5 7.66 -10.38 -48.01
C LYS A 5 8.77 -11.40 -48.23
N ASP A 6 8.43 -12.55 -48.78
CA ASP A 6 9.38 -13.58 -49.21
C ASP A 6 9.28 -13.79 -50.73
N ARG A 7 10.37 -13.55 -51.43
CA ARG A 7 10.45 -13.64 -52.90
C ARG A 7 10.28 -15.08 -53.40
N ARG A 8 10.60 -16.07 -52.55
CA ARG A 8 10.50 -17.51 -52.88
C ARG A 8 9.05 -18.01 -52.85
N MET A 9 8.17 -17.29 -52.16
CA MET A 9 6.74 -17.61 -52.04
C MET A 9 5.89 -16.89 -53.11
N LYS A 10 6.45 -16.70 -54.31
CA LYS A 10 5.77 -16.06 -55.45
C LYS A 10 5.37 -17.13 -56.47
N TRP A 11 4.15 -17.09 -56.97
CA TRP A 11 3.67 -17.97 -58.05
C TRP A 11 2.75 -17.19 -59.00
N ASP A 12 2.54 -17.73 -60.20
CA ASP A 12 1.59 -17.17 -61.16
C ASP A 12 0.18 -17.69 -60.85
N SER A 13 -0.78 -16.78 -60.73
CA SER A 13 -2.21 -17.11 -60.57
C SER A 13 -2.78 -17.84 -61.78
N ASN A 14 -2.22 -17.64 -62.97
CA ASN A 14 -2.66 -18.31 -64.19
C ASN A 14 -2.40 -19.82 -64.14
N ASP A 15 -1.27 -20.22 -63.56
CA ASP A 15 -0.87 -21.62 -63.43
C ASP A 15 -1.62 -22.32 -62.30
N TRP A 16 -1.80 -21.65 -61.16
CA TRP A 16 -2.28 -22.28 -59.91
C TRP A 16 -3.74 -21.94 -59.54
N LYS A 17 -4.42 -21.09 -60.32
CA LYS A 17 -5.84 -20.66 -60.14
C LYS A 17 -6.21 -20.18 -58.72
N THR A 18 -5.22 -19.84 -57.89
CA THR A 18 -5.42 -19.31 -56.54
C THR A 18 -4.44 -18.19 -56.25
N ASP A 19 -4.93 -17.15 -55.60
CA ASP A 19 -4.10 -16.01 -55.19
C ASP A 19 -3.60 -16.13 -53.75
N THR A 20 -4.17 -17.06 -52.98
CA THR A 20 -3.83 -17.24 -51.56
C THR A 20 -3.63 -18.70 -51.20
N LEU A 21 -2.63 -18.96 -50.35
CA LEU A 21 -2.34 -20.27 -49.80
C LEU A 21 -2.30 -20.19 -48.27
N ASN A 22 -2.98 -21.11 -47.61
CA ASN A 22 -2.92 -21.26 -46.16
C ASN A 22 -1.82 -22.26 -45.79
N VAL A 23 -0.80 -21.81 -45.09
CA VAL A 23 0.32 -22.65 -44.64
C VAL A 23 0.04 -23.15 -43.23
N LYS A 24 -0.19 -24.47 -43.11
CA LYS A 24 -0.59 -25.12 -41.86
C LYS A 24 0.43 -25.01 -40.72
N SER A 25 1.72 -24.92 -41.02
CA SER A 25 2.78 -24.91 -39.99
C SER A 25 3.87 -23.90 -40.33
N TYR A 26 4.25 -23.09 -39.35
CA TYR A 26 5.32 -22.11 -39.48
C TYR A 26 6.70 -22.75 -39.64
N GLY A 27 6.90 -24.01 -39.24
CA GLY A 27 8.17 -24.71 -39.41
C GLY A 27 8.50 -25.11 -40.85
N ARG A 28 7.55 -24.95 -41.79
CA ARG A 28 7.74 -25.27 -43.21
C ARG A 28 8.16 -24.08 -44.07
N LEU A 29 8.22 -22.89 -43.48
CA LEU A 29 8.64 -21.67 -44.17
C LEU A 29 9.52 -20.84 -43.27
N TRP A 30 10.24 -19.89 -43.85
CA TRP A 30 11.03 -18.95 -43.07
C TRP A 30 10.10 -17.92 -42.41
N VAL A 31 10.18 -17.80 -41.08
CA VAL A 31 9.52 -16.76 -40.29
C VAL A 31 10.56 -15.83 -39.67
N PRO A 32 10.26 -14.53 -39.50
CA PRO A 32 11.17 -13.62 -38.83
C PRO A 32 11.36 -14.01 -37.37
N ASP A 33 12.62 -14.05 -36.94
CA ASP A 33 13.02 -14.29 -35.57
C ASP A 33 12.67 -13.06 -34.70
N ILE A 34 11.83 -13.27 -33.68
CA ILE A 34 11.38 -12.23 -32.75
C ILE A 34 11.58 -12.78 -31.34
N ASN A 35 12.43 -12.11 -30.58
CA ASN A 35 12.71 -12.41 -29.18
C ASN A 35 12.64 -11.13 -28.35
N SER A 36 12.47 -11.27 -27.05
CA SER A 36 12.63 -10.19 -26.08
C SER A 36 14.01 -10.20 -25.45
N ASP A 37 14.45 -9.04 -24.96
CA ASP A 37 15.63 -8.99 -24.11
C ASP A 37 15.36 -9.75 -22.80
N LYS A 38 16.19 -10.77 -22.54
CA LYS A 38 16.14 -11.52 -21.28
C LYS A 38 16.80 -10.70 -20.20
N HIS A 39 16.02 -10.10 -19.31
CA HIS A 39 16.55 -9.56 -18.07
C HIS A 39 16.83 -10.72 -17.09
N GLN A 40 18.06 -10.80 -16.56
CA GLN A 40 18.65 -11.95 -15.87
C GLN A 40 17.96 -12.39 -14.55
N THR A 41 16.81 -11.84 -14.19
CA THR A 41 16.19 -11.99 -12.86
C THR A 41 15.00 -12.95 -12.78
N SER A 42 14.65 -13.69 -13.84
CA SER A 42 13.55 -14.66 -13.77
C SER A 42 13.93 -16.05 -14.27
N ALA A 43 13.58 -17.06 -13.48
CA ALA A 43 13.49 -18.45 -13.91
C ALA A 43 12.42 -18.54 -15.01
N GLN A 44 12.83 -18.43 -16.27
CA GLN A 44 11.94 -18.36 -17.42
C GLN A 44 11.47 -19.75 -17.85
N SER A 45 10.42 -20.27 -17.20
CA SER A 45 9.60 -21.34 -17.77
C SER A 45 8.31 -20.74 -18.35
N GLY A 46 8.33 -20.40 -19.64
CA GLY A 46 7.09 -20.17 -20.39
C GLY A 46 6.96 -18.86 -21.17
N GLU A 47 8.04 -18.15 -21.48
CA GLU A 47 8.00 -17.18 -22.58
C GLU A 47 7.93 -17.92 -23.92
N TYR A 48 7.07 -17.46 -24.82
CA TYR A 48 6.98 -18.02 -26.16
C TYR A 48 6.58 -16.95 -27.17
N VAL A 49 7.02 -17.16 -28.41
CA VAL A 49 6.57 -16.42 -29.58
C VAL A 49 6.23 -17.46 -30.64
N GLN A 50 5.03 -17.38 -31.20
CA GLN A 50 4.47 -18.36 -32.12
C GLN A 50 3.73 -17.65 -33.25
N TYR A 51 3.76 -18.28 -34.43
CA TYR A 51 3.04 -17.80 -35.61
C TYR A 51 1.91 -18.78 -35.94
N GLN A 52 0.69 -18.26 -36.00
CA GLN A 52 -0.52 -19.02 -36.35
C GLN A 52 -1.19 -18.43 -37.60
N ASN A 53 -1.98 -19.26 -38.28
CA ASN A 53 -2.80 -18.88 -39.43
C ASN A 53 -1.99 -18.11 -40.50
N ILE A 54 -0.93 -18.74 -41.00
CA ILE A 54 -0.06 -18.11 -42.01
C ILE A 54 -0.74 -18.15 -43.36
N LEU A 55 -0.97 -16.98 -43.93
CA LEU A 55 -1.54 -16.81 -45.25
C LEU A 55 -0.49 -16.20 -46.18
N ALA A 56 -0.18 -16.92 -47.25
CA ALA A 56 0.69 -16.49 -48.33
C ALA A 56 -0.16 -15.96 -49.50
N LYS A 57 0.26 -14.84 -50.09
CA LYS A 57 -0.31 -14.30 -51.33
C LYS A 57 0.63 -14.57 -52.51
N ASN A 58 0.08 -14.71 -53.70
CA ASN A 58 0.81 -14.98 -54.95
C ASN A 58 1.95 -13.99 -55.25
N ASN A 59 1.86 -12.76 -54.75
CA ASN A 59 2.87 -11.71 -54.89
C ASN A 59 4.06 -11.82 -53.92
N GLY A 60 4.11 -12.87 -53.08
CA GLY A 60 5.14 -13.11 -52.08
C GLY A 60 4.89 -12.45 -50.73
N ASN A 61 3.75 -11.78 -50.52
CA ASN A 61 3.41 -11.25 -49.20
C ASN A 61 2.86 -12.35 -48.30
N LEU A 62 3.44 -12.46 -47.11
CA LEU A 62 3.07 -13.40 -46.07
C LEU A 62 2.48 -12.63 -44.90
N THR A 63 1.32 -13.08 -44.42
CA THR A 63 0.64 -12.52 -43.26
C THR A 63 0.42 -13.61 -42.23
N ALA A 64 0.67 -13.34 -40.95
CA ALA A 64 0.46 -14.31 -39.89
C ALA A 64 -0.02 -13.64 -38.59
N ARG A 65 -0.73 -14.40 -37.76
CA ARG A 65 -1.05 -13.99 -36.39
C ARG A 65 0.13 -14.31 -35.49
N LEU A 66 0.71 -13.28 -34.89
CA LEU A 66 1.76 -13.40 -33.89
C LEU A 66 1.12 -13.56 -32.51
N GLU A 67 1.43 -14.65 -31.82
CA GLU A 67 1.02 -14.89 -30.44
C GLU A 67 2.26 -14.96 -29.57
N TYR A 68 2.25 -14.24 -28.45
CA TYR A 68 3.42 -14.15 -27.59
C TYR A 68 3.04 -14.04 -26.12
N LYS A 69 3.91 -14.58 -25.27
CA LYS A 69 3.92 -14.38 -23.82
C LYS A 69 5.32 -13.91 -23.44
N ILE A 70 5.44 -12.66 -23.01
CA ILE A 70 6.70 -11.99 -22.71
C ILE A 70 6.58 -11.33 -21.33
N GLN A 71 7.63 -11.45 -20.52
CA GLN A 71 7.72 -10.75 -19.25
C GLN A 71 8.27 -9.33 -19.48
N ALA A 72 7.47 -8.31 -19.16
CA ALA A 72 7.90 -6.92 -19.24
C ALA A 72 8.67 -6.49 -17.98
N HIS A 73 9.64 -5.61 -18.17
CA HIS A 73 10.29 -4.91 -17.07
C HIS A 73 9.47 -3.67 -16.71
N CYS A 74 9.19 -3.49 -15.42
CA CYS A 74 8.35 -2.39 -14.94
C CYS A 74 9.10 -1.48 -13.99
N GLN A 75 9.11 -0.19 -14.29
CA GLN A 75 9.40 0.83 -13.29
C GLN A 75 8.10 1.11 -12.53
N ILE A 76 8.15 0.96 -11.21
CA ILE A 76 6.98 1.09 -10.35
C ILE A 76 7.18 2.29 -9.45
N ASP A 77 6.22 3.22 -9.49
CA ASP A 77 6.10 4.29 -8.53
C ASP A 77 5.12 3.86 -7.44
N TYR A 78 5.62 3.74 -6.21
CA TYR A 78 4.85 3.25 -5.08
C TYR A 78 4.20 4.35 -4.24
N THR A 79 4.34 5.63 -4.62
CA THR A 79 3.79 6.77 -3.88
C THR A 79 2.31 6.58 -3.50
N ASN A 80 1.52 6.11 -4.47
CA ASN A 80 0.06 5.92 -4.33
C ASN A 80 -0.38 4.47 -4.07
N PHE A 81 0.51 3.61 -3.55
CA PHE A 81 0.15 2.24 -3.22
C PHE A 81 -1.07 2.18 -2.26
N PRO A 82 -2.09 1.34 -2.49
CA PRO A 82 -2.18 0.24 -3.47
C PRO A 82 -2.78 0.60 -4.85
N ASP A 83 -3.15 1.86 -5.07
CA ASP A 83 -3.70 2.34 -6.35
C ASP A 83 -2.58 2.93 -7.22
N ASP A 84 -1.54 2.13 -7.43
CA ASP A 84 -0.30 2.50 -8.09
C ASP A 84 -0.42 2.47 -9.63
N ARG A 85 0.38 3.32 -10.29
CA ARG A 85 0.57 3.30 -11.74
C ARG A 85 1.90 2.63 -12.05
N LYS A 86 1.86 1.68 -12.99
CA LYS A 86 3.02 0.90 -13.42
C LYS A 86 3.31 1.22 -14.86
N TYR A 87 4.57 1.53 -15.14
CA TYR A 87 5.05 1.72 -16.51
C TYR A 87 5.94 0.53 -16.87
N CYS A 88 5.43 -0.35 -17.72
CA CYS A 88 6.08 -1.60 -18.07
C CYS A 88 6.46 -1.60 -19.53
N CYS A 89 7.73 -1.86 -19.82
CA CYS A 89 8.24 -1.95 -21.19
C CYS A 89 8.87 -3.32 -21.44
N PHE A 90 8.74 -3.78 -22.68
CA PHE A 90 9.50 -4.91 -23.19
C PHE A 90 9.99 -4.59 -24.60
N THR A 91 11.13 -5.13 -24.95
CA THR A 91 11.72 -4.97 -26.29
C THR A 91 11.45 -6.22 -27.12
N LEU A 92 11.36 -6.03 -28.42
CA LEU A 92 11.32 -7.08 -29.43
C LEU A 92 12.47 -6.85 -30.40
N LYS A 93 13.32 -7.87 -30.59
CA LYS A 93 14.45 -7.84 -31.52
C LYS A 93 14.75 -9.25 -32.04
N SER A 94 15.43 -9.32 -33.18
CA SER A 94 16.00 -10.59 -33.64
C SER A 94 17.33 -10.85 -32.94
N LEU A 95 17.53 -12.07 -32.45
CA LEU A 95 18.82 -12.51 -31.90
C LEU A 95 19.75 -13.00 -33.02
N ILE A 96 19.17 -13.62 -34.05
CA ILE A 96 19.93 -14.22 -35.15
C ILE A 96 20.29 -13.17 -36.22
N TYR A 97 19.43 -12.19 -36.44
CA TYR A 97 19.54 -11.20 -37.52
C TYR A 97 19.39 -9.74 -37.04
N PRO A 98 20.20 -9.27 -36.06
CA PRO A 98 19.98 -7.99 -35.39
C PRO A 98 20.05 -6.76 -36.31
N HIS A 99 20.83 -6.83 -37.40
CA HIS A 99 20.99 -5.71 -38.35
C HIS A 99 20.20 -5.87 -39.64
N TYR A 100 19.71 -7.08 -39.95
CA TYR A 100 19.03 -7.38 -41.21
C TYR A 100 17.51 -7.28 -41.10
N ILE A 101 16.95 -7.64 -39.94
CA ILE A 101 15.50 -7.52 -39.70
C ILE A 101 15.22 -6.10 -39.19
N LYS A 102 14.28 -5.42 -39.87
CA LYS A 102 13.77 -4.11 -39.47
C LYS A 102 12.26 -4.22 -39.25
N TYR A 103 11.80 -3.66 -38.14
CA TYR A 103 10.40 -3.60 -37.78
C TYR A 103 9.77 -2.30 -38.30
N PHE A 104 8.60 -2.43 -38.90
CA PHE A 104 7.77 -1.31 -39.36
C PHE A 104 6.43 -1.36 -38.63
N LEU A 105 6.06 -0.27 -37.98
CA LEU A 105 4.75 -0.14 -37.36
C LEU A 105 3.73 0.19 -38.46
N SER A 106 2.56 -0.44 -38.45
CA SER A 106 1.52 -0.20 -39.48
C SER A 106 1.08 1.28 -39.58
N ARG A 107 1.32 2.08 -38.54
CA ARG A 107 1.05 3.53 -38.48
C ARG A 107 2.32 4.39 -38.38
N GLY A 108 3.50 3.79 -38.43
CA GLY A 108 4.77 4.49 -38.26
C GLY A 108 5.59 4.45 -39.54
N GLU A 109 6.14 5.58 -39.95
CA GLU A 109 7.00 5.68 -41.13
C GLU A 109 8.45 5.26 -40.86
N ARG A 110 8.82 5.04 -39.59
CA ARG A 110 10.20 4.75 -39.18
C ARG A 110 10.43 3.24 -39.04
N ALA A 111 11.49 2.77 -39.69
CA ALA A 111 12.03 1.43 -39.51
C ALA A 111 12.92 1.40 -38.26
N ALA A 112 12.73 0.43 -37.37
CA ALA A 112 13.58 0.24 -36.19
C ALA A 112 14.18 -1.18 -36.16
N GLN A 113 15.40 -1.33 -35.62
CA GLN A 113 16.03 -2.64 -35.39
C GLN A 113 15.54 -3.29 -34.09
N VAL A 114 15.11 -2.46 -33.13
CA VAL A 114 14.54 -2.88 -31.85
C VAL A 114 13.20 -2.18 -31.71
N LEU A 115 12.16 -2.95 -31.37
CA LEU A 115 10.84 -2.42 -31.12
C LEU A 115 10.58 -2.46 -29.61
N GLU A 116 10.56 -1.29 -28.98
CA GLU A 116 10.18 -1.14 -27.57
C GLU A 116 8.68 -0.90 -27.46
N ILE A 117 7.99 -1.72 -26.68
CA ILE A 117 6.56 -1.61 -26.42
C ILE A 117 6.37 -1.33 -24.93
N CYS A 118 5.75 -0.19 -24.64
CA CYS A 118 5.48 0.24 -23.27
C CYS A 118 3.97 0.30 -23.00
N LEU A 119 3.60 -0.12 -21.79
CA LEU A 119 2.24 -0.20 -21.30
C LEU A 119 2.17 0.55 -19.96
N ALA A 120 1.28 1.54 -19.89
CA ALA A 120 0.90 2.18 -18.64
C ALA A 120 -0.32 1.43 -18.07
N VAL A 121 -0.15 0.77 -16.94
CA VAL A 121 -1.21 0.02 -16.26
C VAL A 121 -1.49 0.68 -14.92
N GLN A 122 -2.76 1.01 -14.67
CA GLN A 122 -3.18 1.52 -13.36
C GLN A 122 -3.89 0.41 -12.60
N ARG A 123 -3.41 0.11 -11.40
CA ARG A 123 -4.13 -0.74 -10.45
C ARG A 123 -5.17 0.13 -9.75
N LYS A 124 -6.41 -0.34 -9.73
CA LYS A 124 -7.47 0.18 -8.86
C LYS A 124 -7.96 -0.94 -7.98
N SER A 125 -7.57 -0.94 -6.71
CA SER A 125 -7.89 -2.01 -5.76
C SER A 125 -8.46 -1.44 -4.47
N MET A 126 -9.74 -1.09 -4.51
CA MET A 126 -10.48 -0.58 -3.36
C MET A 126 -10.50 -1.60 -2.22
N THR A 127 -10.67 -2.89 -2.52
CA THR A 127 -10.67 -3.95 -1.49
C THR A 127 -9.35 -4.02 -0.72
N LEU A 128 -8.21 -3.95 -1.43
CA LEU A 128 -6.90 -3.97 -0.79
C LEU A 128 -6.66 -2.71 0.05
N ARG A 129 -7.08 -1.54 -0.45
CA ARG A 129 -7.02 -0.28 0.30
C ARG A 129 -7.81 -0.39 1.61
N ILE A 130 -9.02 -0.92 1.56
CA ILE A 130 -9.90 -1.09 2.71
C ILE A 130 -9.31 -2.08 3.72
N GLU A 131 -8.84 -3.24 3.25
CA GLU A 131 -8.21 -4.27 4.09
C GLU A 131 -7.02 -3.73 4.89
N LEU A 132 -6.21 -2.87 4.27
CA LEU A 132 -5.04 -2.28 4.91
C LEU A 132 -5.41 -1.09 5.82
N THR A 133 -6.38 -0.26 5.43
CA THR A 133 -6.67 0.98 6.14
C THR A 133 -7.61 0.78 7.34
N ILE A 134 -8.63 -0.09 7.23
CA ILE A 134 -9.62 -0.28 8.29
C ILE A 134 -9.00 -0.66 9.64
N PRO A 135 -8.13 -1.68 9.75
CA PRO A 135 -7.58 -2.09 11.04
C PRO A 135 -6.82 -0.96 11.75
N MET A 136 -6.10 -0.14 10.98
CA MET A 136 -5.36 1.01 11.50
C MET A 136 -6.30 2.11 12.00
N VAL A 137 -7.36 2.43 11.24
CA VAL A 137 -8.38 3.42 11.64
C VAL A 137 -9.16 2.96 12.88
N VAL A 138 -9.53 1.67 12.95
CA VAL A 138 -10.19 1.10 14.12
C VAL A 138 -9.27 1.16 15.34
N SER A 139 -7.99 0.80 15.17
CA SER A 139 -7.01 0.86 16.27
C SER A 139 -6.80 2.28 16.78
N SER A 140 -6.80 3.29 15.91
CA SER A 140 -6.64 4.68 16.32
C SER A 140 -7.90 5.20 17.01
N LEU A 141 -9.09 4.79 16.55
CA LEU A 141 -10.35 5.07 17.25
C LEU A 141 -10.36 4.47 18.67
N LEU A 142 -9.82 3.26 18.87
CA LEU A 142 -9.66 2.69 20.21
C LEU A 142 -8.75 3.54 21.11
N VAL A 143 -7.68 4.12 20.56
CA VAL A 143 -6.80 5.05 21.31
C VAL A 143 -7.50 6.37 21.62
N VAL A 144 -8.36 6.85 20.73
CA VAL A 144 -9.22 8.03 20.97
C VAL A 144 -10.21 7.78 22.10
N ILE A 145 -10.81 6.59 22.15
CA ILE A 145 -11.78 6.25 23.19
C ILE A 145 -11.08 5.85 24.49
N ALA A 146 -9.79 5.48 24.46
CA ALA A 146 -9.01 5.04 25.62
C ALA A 146 -9.16 5.94 26.88
N PRO A 147 -9.13 7.28 26.80
CA PRO A 147 -9.26 8.16 27.97
C PRO A 147 -10.66 8.14 28.63
N PHE A 148 -11.68 7.67 27.91
CA PHE A 148 -13.04 7.53 28.45
C PHE A 148 -13.23 6.25 29.25
N PHE A 149 -12.27 5.32 29.21
CA PHE A 149 -12.30 4.13 30.05
C PHE A 149 -11.76 4.42 31.45
N GLY A 150 -12.41 3.85 32.46
CA GLY A 150 -12.24 4.14 33.89
C GLY A 150 -10.80 4.25 34.40
N THR A 151 -10.21 3.14 34.87
CA THR A 151 -8.92 3.20 35.58
C THR A 151 -7.74 3.35 34.63
N LEU A 152 -6.65 3.98 35.09
CA LEU A 152 -5.40 4.07 34.30
C LEU A 152 -4.89 2.72 33.79
N LYS A 153 -5.18 1.62 34.51
CA LYS A 153 -4.80 0.26 34.11
C LYS A 153 -5.57 -0.18 32.86
N ASP A 154 -6.87 0.11 32.80
CA ASP A 154 -7.71 -0.24 31.65
C ASP A 154 -7.31 0.58 30.42
N GLN A 155 -7.02 1.87 30.62
CA GLN A 155 -6.53 2.74 29.55
C GLN A 155 -5.20 2.23 28.95
N ILE A 156 -4.27 1.77 29.79
CA ILE A 156 -3.00 1.17 29.34
C ILE A 156 -3.26 -0.12 28.55
N ASN A 157 -4.14 -0.99 29.04
CA ASN A 157 -4.47 -2.25 28.36
C ASN A 157 -5.09 -2.02 26.97
N VAL A 158 -6.01 -1.05 26.84
CA VAL A 158 -6.61 -0.67 25.55
C VAL A 158 -5.55 -0.15 24.58
N LYS A 159 -4.64 0.72 25.04
CA LYS A 159 -3.54 1.25 24.20
C LYS A 159 -2.56 0.15 23.76
N LEU A 160 -2.22 -0.80 24.66
CA LEU A 160 -1.38 -1.96 24.32
C LEU A 160 -2.06 -2.87 23.29
N PHE A 161 -3.37 -3.11 23.43
CA PHE A 161 -4.14 -3.88 22.46
C PHE A 161 -4.20 -3.18 21.09
N ALA A 162 -4.37 -1.85 21.06
CA ALA A 162 -4.32 -1.08 19.83
C ALA A 162 -2.96 -1.19 19.12
N ILE A 163 -1.85 -1.12 19.87
CA ILE A 163 -0.49 -1.31 19.33
C ILE A 163 -0.32 -2.72 18.75
N LEU A 164 -0.85 -3.76 19.41
CA LEU A 164 -0.81 -5.13 18.86
C LEU A 164 -1.51 -5.20 17.51
N ILE A 165 -2.71 -4.62 17.38
CA ILE A 165 -3.44 -4.56 16.10
C ILE A 165 -2.61 -3.81 15.04
N GLN A 166 -1.98 -2.69 15.41
CA GLN A 166 -1.15 -1.90 14.49
C GLN A 166 0.07 -2.69 13.99
N LEU A 167 0.74 -3.42 14.87
CA LEU A 167 1.88 -4.26 14.51
C LEU A 167 1.47 -5.43 13.61
N LEU A 168 0.35 -6.11 13.90
CA LEU A 168 -0.19 -7.16 13.04
C LEU A 168 -0.63 -6.61 11.67
N SER A 169 -1.17 -5.40 11.64
CA SER A 169 -1.54 -4.73 10.39
C SER A 169 -0.30 -4.37 9.57
N PHE A 170 0.79 -3.96 10.23
CA PHE A 170 2.06 -3.65 9.59
C PHE A 170 2.74 -4.90 9.01
N THR A 171 2.69 -6.03 9.69
CA THR A 171 3.20 -7.30 9.14
C THR A 171 2.38 -7.75 7.93
N ASN A 172 1.05 -7.58 7.96
CA ASN A 172 0.21 -7.85 6.80
C ASN A 172 0.60 -6.95 5.62
N LEU A 173 0.78 -5.64 5.85
CA LEU A 173 1.28 -4.72 4.81
C LEU A 173 2.60 -5.23 4.24
N ALA A 174 3.60 -5.49 5.08
CA ALA A 174 4.93 -5.96 4.68
C ALA A 174 4.87 -7.23 3.81
N SER A 175 3.96 -8.17 4.10
CA SER A 175 3.78 -9.39 3.30
C SER A 175 3.27 -9.14 1.87
N LYS A 176 2.59 -8.01 1.64
CA LYS A 176 2.05 -7.61 0.33
C LYS A 176 2.98 -6.68 -0.43
N THR A 177 4.00 -6.15 0.24
CA THR A 177 5.02 -5.30 -0.38
C THR A 177 6.06 -6.12 -1.15
N PRO A 178 6.68 -5.56 -2.20
CA PRO A 178 7.77 -6.22 -2.90
C PRO A 178 8.96 -6.52 -1.95
N GLN A 179 9.58 -7.69 -2.09
CA GLN A 179 10.70 -8.14 -1.26
C GLN A 179 11.95 -7.23 -1.34
N VAL A 180 12.11 -6.48 -2.43
CA VAL A 180 13.22 -5.54 -2.65
C VAL A 180 12.97 -4.14 -2.06
N GLY A 181 11.88 -3.97 -1.31
CA GLY A 181 11.46 -2.67 -0.77
C GLY A 181 10.89 -1.74 -1.86
N PHE A 182 10.53 -0.52 -1.46
CA PHE A 182 9.85 0.46 -2.33
C PHE A 182 10.81 1.33 -3.17
N GLY A 183 12.07 0.92 -3.33
CA GLY A 183 13.07 1.68 -4.08
C GLY A 183 13.35 3.06 -3.45
N SER A 184 13.22 4.13 -4.24
CA SER A 184 13.53 5.51 -3.84
C SER A 184 12.35 6.32 -3.30
N THR A 185 11.11 5.80 -3.39
CA THR A 185 9.89 6.54 -3.02
C THR A 185 9.19 5.87 -1.84
N ILE A 186 8.90 6.64 -0.79
CA ILE A 186 8.16 6.15 0.39
C ILE A 186 6.66 6.27 0.11
N PRO A 187 5.87 5.18 0.19
CA PRO A 187 4.43 5.23 -0.04
C PRO A 187 3.68 6.02 1.04
N ASN A 188 2.62 6.73 0.64
CA ASN A 188 1.78 7.49 1.57
C ASN A 188 1.13 6.59 2.65
N ILE A 189 0.78 5.35 2.29
CA ILE A 189 0.26 4.38 3.27
C ILE A 189 1.28 4.05 4.36
N TYR A 190 2.57 4.03 4.04
CA TYR A 190 3.61 3.73 5.02
C TYR A 190 3.77 4.90 6.01
N LEU A 191 3.73 6.13 5.50
CA LEU A 191 3.71 7.34 6.33
C LEU A 191 2.52 7.34 7.29
N PHE A 192 1.33 6.96 6.82
CA PHE A 192 0.14 6.82 7.66
C PHE A 192 0.32 5.80 8.79
N TYR A 193 0.91 4.63 8.49
CA TYR A 193 1.16 3.59 9.49
C TYR A 193 2.17 4.03 10.55
N VAL A 194 3.31 4.58 10.12
CA VAL A 194 4.36 5.06 11.03
C VAL A 194 3.84 6.20 11.90
N PHE A 195 3.12 7.17 11.32
CA PHE A 195 2.50 8.26 12.05
C PHE A 195 1.51 7.75 13.11
N THR A 196 0.64 6.80 12.74
CA THR A 196 -0.33 6.22 13.68
C THR A 196 0.35 5.44 14.79
N LEU A 197 1.35 4.61 14.49
CA LEU A 197 2.08 3.85 15.51
C LEU A 197 2.89 4.78 16.43
N ALA A 198 3.55 5.80 15.89
CA ALA A 198 4.34 6.74 16.69
C ALA A 198 3.45 7.51 17.68
N THR A 199 2.28 7.99 17.23
CA THR A 199 1.33 8.72 18.07
C THR A 199 0.73 7.84 19.17
N THR A 200 0.42 6.57 18.89
CA THR A 200 -0.06 5.63 19.92
C THR A 200 1.02 5.29 20.95
N VAL A 201 2.27 5.09 20.51
CA VAL A 201 3.41 4.84 21.39
C VAL A 201 3.69 6.04 22.30
N ILE A 202 3.73 7.25 21.76
CA ILE A 202 3.92 8.48 22.56
C ILE A 202 2.78 8.62 23.59
N SER A 203 1.54 8.39 23.16
CA SER A 203 0.37 8.43 24.06
C SER A 203 0.45 7.38 25.18
N LEU A 204 0.96 6.17 24.90
CA LEU A 204 1.19 5.14 25.91
C LEU A 204 2.30 5.55 26.89
N LEU A 205 3.44 6.05 26.39
CA LEU A 205 4.56 6.45 27.23
C LEU A 205 4.16 7.55 28.22
N ILE A 206 3.38 8.54 27.77
CA ILE A 206 2.86 9.58 28.64
C ILE A 206 1.92 9.00 29.70
N THR A 207 1.00 8.11 29.34
CA THR A 207 0.12 7.44 30.31
C THR A 207 0.89 6.59 31.32
N LEU A 208 1.97 5.92 30.90
CA LEU A 208 2.84 5.17 31.81
C LEU A 208 3.57 6.08 32.79
N ILE A 209 4.09 7.23 32.33
CA ILE A 209 4.74 8.22 33.20
C ILE A 209 3.73 8.76 34.22
N ILE A 210 2.51 9.08 33.80
CA ILE A 210 1.46 9.58 34.71
C ILE A 210 1.02 8.49 35.70
N SER A 211 0.90 7.24 35.25
CA SER A 211 0.61 6.09 36.11
C SER A 211 1.73 5.81 37.12
N ALA A 212 3.00 6.05 36.76
CA ALA A 212 4.12 5.94 37.68
C ALA A 212 4.09 7.07 38.72
N MET A 213 3.81 8.31 38.29
CA MET A 213 3.66 9.46 39.19
C MET A 213 2.49 9.30 40.16
N SER A 214 1.37 8.71 39.73
CA SER A 214 0.18 8.53 40.56
C SER A 214 0.37 7.49 41.68
N ARG A 215 1.34 6.58 41.57
CA ARG A 215 1.68 5.60 42.63
C ARG A 215 2.51 6.19 43.76
N ILE A 216 3.09 7.38 43.57
CA ILE A 216 3.90 8.04 44.59
C ILE A 216 2.96 8.57 45.67
N HIS A 217 3.07 8.01 46.87
CA HIS A 217 2.24 8.41 48.01
C HIS A 217 2.67 9.79 48.52
N ARG A 218 1.77 10.78 48.42
CA ARG A 218 2.02 12.14 48.89
C ARG A 218 1.28 12.41 50.19
N LYS A 219 2.01 12.84 51.22
CA LYS A 219 1.43 13.23 52.52
C LYS A 219 0.82 14.64 52.53
N LEU A 220 1.14 15.48 51.54
CA LEU A 220 0.61 16.84 51.44
C LEU A 220 -0.69 16.89 50.64
N PRO A 221 -1.70 17.66 51.10
CA PRO A 221 -2.92 17.87 50.34
C PRO A 221 -2.62 18.63 49.04
N PRO A 222 -3.24 18.25 47.91
CA PRO A 222 -3.11 19.01 46.68
C PRO A 222 -3.67 20.43 46.86
N ALA A 223 -3.06 21.41 46.19
CA ALA A 223 -3.58 22.77 46.25
C ALA A 223 -5.01 22.81 45.66
N HIS A 224 -5.93 23.51 46.34
CA HIS A 224 -7.37 23.56 46.01
C HIS A 224 -7.66 23.95 44.54
N ARG A 225 -6.76 24.69 43.89
CA ARG A 225 -6.89 25.04 42.48
C ARG A 225 -6.79 23.82 41.56
N TYR A 226 -5.94 22.85 41.89
CA TYR A 226 -5.74 21.65 41.07
C TYR A 226 -6.88 20.65 41.23
N THR A 227 -7.47 20.54 42.41
CA THR A 227 -8.66 19.70 42.64
C THR A 227 -9.88 20.25 41.92
N LEU A 228 -10.07 21.58 41.93
CA LEU A 228 -11.16 22.24 41.20
C LEU A 228 -10.98 22.08 39.68
N LEU A 229 -9.75 22.25 39.16
CA LEU A 229 -9.45 21.99 37.75
C LEU A 229 -9.71 20.54 37.35
N ALA A 230 -9.30 19.57 38.16
CA ALA A 230 -9.55 18.15 37.90
C ALA A 230 -11.06 17.83 37.91
N SER A 231 -11.82 18.42 38.83
CA SER A 231 -13.28 18.29 38.88
C SER A 231 -13.94 18.86 37.62
N VAL A 232 -13.57 20.08 37.21
CA VAL A 232 -14.12 20.71 35.99
C VAL A 232 -13.74 19.94 34.73
N LEU A 233 -12.51 19.41 34.65
CA LEU A 233 -12.07 18.58 33.53
C LEU A 233 -12.82 17.26 33.48
N ASN A 234 -13.02 16.59 34.62
CA ASN A 234 -13.80 15.35 34.66
C ASN A 234 -15.29 15.60 34.37
N THR A 235 -15.88 16.72 34.79
CA THR A 235 -17.28 17.05 34.48
C THR A 235 -17.49 17.42 33.00
N ASN A 236 -16.51 18.05 32.35
CA ASN A 236 -16.63 18.47 30.94
C ASN A 236 -16.09 17.43 29.94
N LEU A 237 -15.08 16.62 30.31
CA LEU A 237 -14.52 15.59 29.44
C LEU A 237 -15.01 14.15 29.77
N CYS A 238 -15.61 13.88 30.93
CA CYS A 238 -16.11 12.53 31.27
C CYS A 238 -17.62 12.48 31.55
N CYS A 239 -18.26 11.42 31.04
CA CYS A 239 -19.59 10.94 31.46
C CYS A 239 -19.50 9.89 32.58
N GLY A 240 -18.55 10.06 33.50
CA GLY A 240 -18.23 9.06 34.53
C GLY A 240 -18.15 9.70 35.89
N ASN A 241 -19.29 10.07 36.47
CA ASN A 241 -19.36 10.13 37.92
C ASN A 241 -19.14 8.69 38.41
N GLU A 242 -18.02 8.43 39.09
CA GLU A 242 -18.05 7.35 40.07
C GLU A 242 -19.15 7.73 41.07
N VAL A 243 -20.27 7.02 40.98
CA VAL A 243 -21.32 6.98 42.00
C VAL A 243 -20.66 6.44 43.26
N GLY A 244 -20.23 7.36 44.11
CA GLY A 244 -19.52 7.05 45.35
C GLY A 244 -19.20 8.24 46.24
N THR A 245 -19.49 9.48 45.81
CA THR A 245 -19.49 10.65 46.71
C THR A 245 -20.88 10.85 47.29
N VAL A 246 -21.30 9.91 48.13
CA VAL A 246 -22.16 10.31 49.25
C VAL A 246 -21.34 11.32 50.04
N ILE A 247 -21.88 12.52 50.16
CA ILE A 247 -21.39 13.54 51.08
C ILE A 247 -21.46 12.91 52.48
N ALA A 248 -20.39 12.25 52.90
CA ALA A 248 -20.21 11.81 54.27
C ALA A 248 -19.86 13.07 55.08
N THR A 249 -20.90 13.81 55.45
CA THR A 249 -20.91 14.49 56.75
C THR A 249 -20.74 13.41 57.80
N ASP A 250 -19.50 13.14 58.21
CA ASP A 250 -19.19 12.85 59.62
C ASP A 250 -17.69 12.75 59.86
N GLY A 251 -17.32 13.18 61.06
CA GLY A 251 -15.95 13.45 61.47
C GLY A 251 -15.09 12.20 61.60
N THR A 252 -13.78 12.48 61.76
CA THR A 252 -12.73 11.53 62.15
C THR A 252 -12.46 10.38 61.17
N SER A 253 -11.75 10.66 60.09
CA SER A 253 -10.83 9.70 59.48
C SER A 253 -9.84 10.48 58.62
N THR A 254 -8.58 10.05 58.62
CA THR A 254 -7.50 10.57 57.77
C THR A 254 -8.02 10.77 56.35
N LYS A 255 -8.19 12.04 55.94
CA LYS A 255 -8.66 12.40 54.61
C LYS A 255 -7.67 11.81 53.61
N ASP A 256 -8.10 10.82 52.83
CA ASP A 256 -7.25 10.08 51.90
C ASP A 256 -6.84 10.97 50.72
N ASN A 257 -5.84 11.82 50.94
CA ASN A 257 -5.26 12.72 49.96
C ASN A 257 -4.80 11.99 48.69
N GLN A 258 -4.56 10.67 48.78
CA GLN A 258 -4.15 9.82 47.67
C GLN A 258 -5.21 9.70 46.58
N ASN A 259 -6.50 9.65 46.94
CA ASN A 259 -7.60 9.57 45.96
C ASN A 259 -7.76 10.90 45.21
N ASP A 260 -7.62 12.02 45.90
CA ASP A 260 -7.64 13.35 45.28
C ASP A 260 -6.47 13.53 44.30
N TRP A 261 -5.27 13.07 44.66
CA TRP A 261 -4.13 13.06 43.75
C TRP A 261 -4.37 12.14 42.55
N LEU A 262 -4.94 10.95 42.73
CA LEU A 262 -5.25 10.02 41.65
C LEU A 262 -6.22 10.64 40.63
N GLN A 263 -7.28 11.31 41.09
CA GLN A 263 -8.24 12.00 40.23
C GLN A 263 -7.57 13.13 39.41
N ILE A 264 -6.63 13.87 40.00
CA ILE A 264 -5.85 14.90 39.29
C ILE A 264 -4.98 14.26 38.18
N HIS A 265 -4.29 13.15 38.46
CA HIS A 265 -3.46 12.48 37.46
C HIS A 265 -4.28 11.92 36.30
N ILE A 266 -5.48 11.38 36.59
CA ILE A 266 -6.42 10.91 35.56
C ILE A 266 -6.88 12.08 34.67
N ALA A 267 -7.30 13.19 35.27
CA ALA A 267 -7.73 14.37 34.52
C ALA A 267 -6.62 14.93 33.61
N ILE A 268 -5.37 14.96 34.10
CA ILE A 268 -4.21 15.38 33.31
C ILE A 268 -3.95 14.42 32.14
N ASN A 269 -3.99 13.11 32.37
CA ASN A 269 -3.80 12.11 31.31
C ASN A 269 -4.87 12.21 30.22
N ASN A 270 -6.12 12.44 30.62
CA ASN A 270 -7.24 12.60 29.70
C ASN A 270 -7.08 13.88 28.86
N LEU A 271 -6.68 14.99 29.49
CA LEU A 271 -6.40 16.25 28.78
C LEU A 271 -5.27 16.10 27.76
N ILE A 272 -4.14 15.49 28.15
CA ILE A 272 -3.00 15.28 27.25
C ILE A 272 -3.38 14.32 26.11
N SER A 273 -4.11 13.25 26.41
CA SER A 273 -4.57 12.32 25.38
C SER A 273 -5.53 12.97 24.39
N PHE A 274 -6.39 13.90 24.84
CA PHE A 274 -7.25 14.68 23.97
C PHE A 274 -6.45 15.60 23.04
N ILE A 275 -5.41 16.28 23.55
CA ILE A 275 -4.54 17.13 22.72
C ILE A 275 -3.83 16.29 21.65
N ILE A 276 -3.29 15.13 22.03
CA ILE A 276 -2.64 14.20 21.09
C ILE A 276 -3.61 13.71 20.02
N MET A 277 -4.88 13.45 20.39
CA MET A 277 -5.92 13.09 19.44
C MET A 277 -6.20 14.21 18.44
N VAL A 278 -6.36 15.46 18.89
CA VAL A 278 -6.61 16.59 17.97
C VAL A 278 -5.46 16.74 16.97
N ALA A 279 -4.22 16.63 17.45
CA ALA A 279 -3.04 16.64 16.59
C ALA A 279 -3.02 15.45 15.61
N TYR A 280 -3.47 14.27 16.04
CA TYR A 280 -3.60 13.09 15.20
C TYR A 280 -4.65 13.27 14.09
N CYS A 281 -5.84 13.78 14.41
CA CYS A 281 -6.89 14.06 13.42
C CYS A 281 -6.40 15.05 12.36
N PHE A 282 -5.69 16.11 12.76
CA PHE A 282 -5.11 17.06 11.82
C PHE A 282 -4.02 16.42 10.94
N GLY A 283 -3.14 15.60 11.54
CA GLY A 283 -2.11 14.88 10.81
C GLY A 283 -2.66 13.88 9.79
N ILE A 284 -3.73 13.15 10.14
CA ILE A 284 -4.43 12.27 9.19
C ILE A 284 -4.98 13.05 8.00
N VAL A 285 -5.66 14.17 8.26
CA VAL A 285 -6.29 14.95 7.17
C VAL A 285 -5.22 15.42 6.19
N ILE A 286 -4.05 15.86 6.69
CA ILE A 286 -2.92 16.22 5.83
C ILE A 286 -2.44 15.02 5.00
N ILE A 287 -2.22 13.87 5.64
CA ILE A 287 -1.68 12.67 4.96
C ILE A 287 -2.68 12.10 3.93
N LEU A 288 -3.99 12.18 4.20
CA LEU A 288 -5.03 11.69 3.29
C LEU A 288 -5.38 12.68 2.16
N CYS A 289 -5.14 13.98 2.37
CA CYS A 289 -5.35 15.01 1.36
C CYS A 289 -4.11 15.27 0.47
N GLN A 290 -2.98 14.61 0.74
CA GLN A 290 -1.80 14.55 -0.13
C GLN A 290 -1.92 13.42 -1.15
#